data_AF-A0A832ENY8-F1
#
_entry.id   AF-A0A832ENY8-F1
#
_cell.length_a   1.000
_cell.length_b   1.000
_cell.length_c   1.000
_cell.angle_alpha   90.00
_cell.angle_beta   90.00
_cell.angle_gamma   90.00
#
_symmetry.space_group_name_H-M   'P 1'
#
loop_
_entity.id
_entity.type
_entity.pdbx_description
1 polymer ?
#
loop_
_entity_poly.entity_id
_entity_poly.type
_entity_poly.pdbx_seq_one_letter_code
_entity_poly.pdbx_strand_id
1 'polypeptide(L)'
;MAITKVTYFNPTLANQYYNYLKQHNAISTSNQPIYDSFVNDCSKNTVFWVNLYSSYYESNNISDKKSFWNVYLDCNGKRIQPVKIEEVSKDSPLNAWLYLKPKNYWSSNYIIEFDKSCDSDTIDFNMASIIGSLDFKFR
;
A
#
# COMPACT_ATOMS: atom_id res chain seq x y z
N MET A 1 -2.92 17.82 9.18
CA MET A 1 -2.17 16.70 9.79
C MET A 1 -2.33 15.50 8.89
N ALA A 2 -1.23 14.84 8.52
CA ALA A 2 -1.26 13.61 7.75
C ALA A 2 -1.12 12.39 8.69
N ILE A 3 -1.92 11.37 8.46
CA ILE A 3 -1.86 10.09 9.17
C ILE A 3 -1.77 9.02 8.10
N THR A 4 -0.80 8.14 8.22
CA THR A 4 -0.57 7.09 7.23
C THR A 4 -0.29 5.76 7.92
N LYS A 5 -0.71 4.69 7.27
CA LYS A 5 -0.36 3.32 7.61
C LYS A 5 0.20 2.65 6.39
N VAL A 6 1.37 2.06 6.56
CA VAL A 6 2.08 1.34 5.51
C VAL A 6 2.20 -0.11 5.92
N THR A 7 1.83 -1.01 5.02
CA THR A 7 1.96 -2.45 5.20
C THR A 7 2.78 -3.02 4.06
N TYR A 8 3.86 -3.72 4.37
CA TYR A 8 4.59 -4.49 3.37
C TYR A 8 3.77 -5.71 2.95
N PHE A 9 3.64 -5.92 1.64
CA PHE A 9 2.88 -7.05 1.10
C PHE A 9 3.59 -8.36 1.43
N ASN A 10 2.86 -9.25 2.10
CA ASN A 10 3.30 -10.61 2.37
C ASN A 10 2.21 -11.58 1.89
N PRO A 11 2.50 -12.45 0.90
CA PRO A 11 1.48 -13.32 0.31
C PRO A 11 0.92 -14.34 1.32
N THR A 12 1.74 -14.79 2.28
CA THR A 12 1.28 -15.72 3.32
C THR A 12 0.23 -15.06 4.22
N LEU A 13 0.50 -13.84 4.68
CA LEU A 13 -0.47 -13.09 5.52
C LEU A 13 -1.71 -12.71 4.72
N ALA A 14 -1.56 -12.30 3.46
CA ALA A 14 -2.68 -12.00 2.58
C ALA A 14 -3.59 -13.22 2.41
N ASN A 15 -3.02 -14.41 2.16
CA ASN A 15 -3.77 -15.66 2.01
C ASN A 15 -4.51 -16.06 3.29
N GLN A 16 -3.86 -15.92 4.45
CA GLN A 16 -4.50 -16.17 5.74
C GLN A 16 -5.70 -15.25 5.97
N TYR A 17 -5.54 -13.96 5.67
CA TYR A 17 -6.61 -12.98 5.84
C TYR A 17 -7.76 -13.17 4.86
N TYR A 18 -7.47 -13.42 3.58
CA TYR A 18 -8.49 -13.69 2.57
C TYR A 18 -9.32 -14.93 2.92
N ASN A 19 -8.67 -16.01 3.38
CA ASN A 19 -9.36 -17.20 3.84
C ASN A 19 -10.24 -16.94 5.06
N TYR A 20 -9.78 -16.14 6.01
CA TYR A 20 -10.58 -15.70 7.15
C TYR A 20 -11.84 -14.95 6.69
N LEU A 21 -11.71 -13.97 5.80
CA LEU A 21 -12.85 -13.22 5.29
C LEU A 21 -13.86 -14.11 4.55
N LYS A 22 -13.37 -15.08 3.76
CA LYS A 22 -14.19 -16.07 3.05
C LYS A 22 -14.96 -16.97 4.02
N GLN A 23 -14.32 -17.46 5.09
CA GLN A 23 -14.97 -18.28 6.11
C GLN A 23 -16.08 -17.53 6.86
N HIS A 24 -15.94 -16.22 7.01
CA HIS A 24 -16.91 -15.36 7.70
C HIS A 24 -17.92 -14.65 6.78
N ASN A 25 -18.02 -15.05 5.50
CA ASN A 25 -18.91 -14.43 4.50
C ASN A 25 -18.75 -12.90 4.36
N ALA A 26 -17.58 -12.37 4.71
CA ALA A 26 -17.28 -10.95 4.57
C ALA A 26 -16.94 -10.57 3.11
N ILE A 27 -16.63 -11.57 2.28
CA ILE A 27 -16.31 -11.43 0.86
C ILE A 27 -16.97 -12.56 0.06
N SER A 28 -17.30 -12.28 -1.20
CA SER A 28 -17.89 -13.27 -2.11
C SER A 28 -16.84 -14.19 -2.72
N THR A 29 -17.19 -15.47 -2.92
CA THR A 29 -16.37 -16.43 -3.68
C THR A 29 -16.15 -16.01 -5.13
N SER A 30 -17.05 -15.19 -5.70
CA SER A 30 -16.88 -14.61 -7.03
C SER A 30 -15.66 -13.70 -7.15
N ASN A 31 -15.10 -13.25 -6.03
CA ASN A 31 -13.94 -12.35 -6.04
C ASN A 31 -12.60 -13.10 -6.08
N GLN A 32 -12.61 -14.44 -6.06
CA GLN A 32 -11.41 -15.28 -6.13
C GLN A 32 -10.49 -14.93 -7.30
N PRO A 33 -10.97 -14.74 -8.55
CA PRO A 33 -10.08 -14.43 -9.67
C PRO A 33 -9.37 -13.08 -9.52
N ILE A 34 -10.06 -12.08 -8.94
CA ILE A 34 -9.51 -10.75 -8.67
C ILE A 34 -8.41 -10.85 -7.62
N TYR A 35 -8.65 -11.64 -6.56
CA TYR A 35 -7.68 -11.89 -5.51
C TYR A 35 -6.43 -12.62 -6.04
N ASP A 36 -6.65 -13.70 -6.79
CA ASP A 36 -5.55 -14.50 -7.36
C ASP A 36 -4.69 -13.65 -8.30
N SER A 37 -5.31 -12.82 -9.15
CA SER A 37 -4.58 -11.87 -10.00
C SER A 37 -3.77 -10.88 -9.17
N PHE A 38 -4.39 -10.27 -8.16
CA PHE A 38 -3.74 -9.29 -7.29
C PHE A 38 -2.52 -9.89 -6.57
N VAL A 39 -2.65 -11.07 -5.97
CA VAL A 39 -1.54 -11.73 -5.27
C VAL A 39 -0.42 -12.12 -6.24
N ASN A 40 -0.78 -12.64 -7.42
CA ASN A 40 0.20 -13.02 -8.45
C ASN A 40 0.99 -11.80 -8.94
N ASP A 41 0.33 -10.67 -9.14
CA ASP A 41 0.99 -9.43 -9.55
C ASP A 41 1.87 -8.86 -8.43
N CYS A 42 1.35 -8.78 -7.20
CA CYS A 42 2.11 -8.26 -6.06
C CYS A 42 3.30 -9.14 -5.67
N SER A 43 3.31 -10.42 -6.03
CA SER A 43 4.43 -11.33 -5.75
C SER A 43 5.66 -11.08 -6.65
N LYS A 44 5.47 -10.39 -7.78
CA LYS A 44 6.54 -10.10 -8.75
C LYS A 44 7.48 -8.99 -8.26
N ASN A 45 6.95 -8.03 -7.50
CA ASN A 45 7.64 -6.80 -7.08
C ASN A 45 7.70 -6.68 -5.56
N THR A 46 8.44 -5.69 -5.06
CA THR A 46 8.32 -5.27 -3.66
C THR A 46 7.11 -4.33 -3.58
N VAL A 47 6.06 -4.75 -2.88
CA VAL A 47 4.79 -4.01 -2.84
C VAL A 47 4.47 -3.52 -1.44
N PHE A 48 4.03 -2.28 -1.36
CA PHE A 48 3.52 -1.65 -0.14
C PHE A 48 2.08 -1.23 -0.34
N TRP A 49 1.27 -1.52 0.67
CA TRP A 49 -0.05 -0.94 0.83
C TRP A 49 0.03 0.31 1.68
N VAL A 50 -0.50 1.42 1.20
CA VAL A 50 -0.51 2.69 1.92
C VAL A 50 -1.94 3.18 2.09
N ASN A 51 -2.38 3.30 3.33
CA ASN A 51 -3.58 4.06 3.67
C ASN A 51 -3.14 5.44 4.14
N LEU A 52 -3.52 6.49 3.41
CA LEU A 52 -3.18 7.87 3.73
C LEU A 52 -4.45 8.65 4.02
N TYR A 53 -4.45 9.37 5.13
CA TYR A 53 -5.42 10.40 5.47
C TYR A 53 -4.69 11.73 5.59
N SER A 54 -5.21 12.76 4.94
CA SER A 54 -4.83 14.13 5.24
C SER A 54 -6.04 15.05 5.21
N SER A 55 -6.00 16.06 6.09
CA SER A 55 -6.98 17.15 6.10
C SER A 55 -6.89 18.06 4.86
N TYR A 56 -5.79 17.99 4.09
CA TYR A 56 -5.56 18.79 2.89
C TYR A 56 -5.56 17.90 1.64
N TYR A 57 -6.45 18.22 0.69
CA TYR A 57 -6.68 17.43 -0.52
C TYR A 57 -5.39 17.15 -1.33
N GLU A 58 -4.55 18.17 -1.52
CA GLU A 58 -3.29 18.08 -2.28
C GLU A 58 -2.28 17.10 -1.67
N SER A 59 -2.35 16.91 -0.34
CA SER A 59 -1.49 15.97 0.37
C SER A 59 -2.09 14.57 0.49
N ASN A 60 -3.27 14.33 -0.09
CA ASN A 60 -3.91 13.01 -0.08
C ASN A 60 -3.62 12.24 -1.36
N ASN A 61 -3.35 12.92 -2.49
CA ASN A 61 -3.12 12.28 -3.79
C ASN A 61 -1.64 11.99 -4.04
N ILE A 62 -1.17 10.82 -3.63
CA ILE A 62 0.24 10.42 -3.80
C ILE A 62 0.59 9.87 -5.18
N SER A 63 -0.40 9.55 -6.01
CA SER A 63 -0.16 9.00 -7.36
C SER A 63 0.07 10.11 -8.41
N ASP A 64 -0.20 11.37 -8.08
CA ASP A 64 0.09 12.51 -8.95
C ASP A 64 1.61 12.74 -9.06
N LYS A 65 2.12 13.03 -10.26
CA LYS A 65 3.52 13.42 -10.49
C LYS A 65 3.90 14.71 -9.75
N LYS A 66 2.92 15.57 -9.45
CA LYS A 66 3.07 16.79 -8.64
C LYS A 66 2.59 16.60 -7.20
N SER A 67 2.48 15.35 -6.75
CA SER A 67 2.14 15.01 -5.38
C SER A 67 3.03 15.78 -4.41
N PHE A 68 2.40 16.24 -3.33
CA PHE A 68 3.10 16.81 -2.18
C PHE A 68 4.10 15.83 -1.54
N TRP A 69 3.81 14.52 -1.64
CA TRP A 69 4.66 13.44 -1.14
C TRP A 69 5.55 12.87 -2.24
N ASN A 70 6.85 12.85 -1.97
CA ASN A 70 7.83 12.04 -2.68
C ASN A 70 7.98 10.70 -1.96
N VAL A 71 7.61 9.61 -2.64
CA VAL A 71 7.65 8.25 -2.08
C VAL A 71 8.88 7.52 -2.60
N TYR A 72 9.65 6.89 -1.71
CA TYR A 72 10.82 6.11 -2.10
C TYR A 72 11.14 5.02 -1.06
N LEU A 73 11.89 4.01 -1.48
CA LEU A 73 12.59 3.12 -0.55
C LEU A 73 14.00 3.64 -0.31
N ASP A 74 14.45 3.59 0.94
CA ASP A 74 15.85 3.69 1.29
C ASP A 74 16.36 2.29 1.61
N CYS A 75 17.31 1.83 0.81
CA CYS A 75 17.99 0.56 1.00
C CYS A 75 19.49 0.84 1.12
N ASN A 76 19.96 0.95 2.37
CA ASN A 76 21.35 1.24 2.74
C ASN A 76 21.90 2.54 2.10
N GLY A 77 21.11 3.62 2.13
CA GLY A 77 21.46 4.93 1.60
C GLY A 77 21.16 5.08 0.10
N LYS A 78 20.75 4.01 -0.59
CA LYS A 78 20.29 4.08 -1.98
C LYS A 78 18.79 4.33 -2.01
N ARG A 79 18.38 5.41 -2.66
CA ARG A 79 16.97 5.72 -2.90
C ARG A 79 16.46 5.02 -4.15
N ILE A 80 15.38 4.27 -4.00
CA ILE A 80 14.70 3.57 -5.10
C ILE A 80 13.32 4.19 -5.28
N GLN A 81 13.02 4.59 -6.52
CA GLN A 81 11.74 5.18 -6.89
C GLN A 81 10.71 4.10 -7.18
N PRO A 82 9.42 4.34 -6.89
CA PRO A 82 8.36 3.40 -7.22
C PRO A 82 8.23 3.29 -8.74
N VAL A 83 8.01 2.07 -9.23
CA VAL A 83 7.64 1.83 -10.63
C VAL A 83 6.16 2.10 -10.87
N LYS A 84 5.35 2.04 -9.80
CA LYS A 84 3.91 2.26 -9.86
C LYS A 84 3.38 2.76 -8.52
N ILE A 85 2.50 3.76 -8.57
CA ILE A 85 1.66 4.20 -7.45
C ILE A 85 0.23 4.25 -8.00
N GLU A 86 -0.64 3.39 -7.50
CA GLU A 86 -2.03 3.27 -7.95
C GLU A 86 -2.99 3.52 -6.80
N GLU A 87 -3.92 4.45 -6.97
CA GLU A 87 -5.03 4.63 -6.03
C GLU A 87 -6.06 3.52 -6.23
N VAL A 88 -6.42 2.83 -5.15
CA VAL A 88 -7.48 1.82 -5.18
C VAL A 88 -8.83 2.50 -5.14
N SER A 89 -9.62 2.29 -6.20
CA SER A 89 -11.01 2.74 -6.28
C SER A 89 -11.79 2.38 -5.02
N LYS A 90 -12.62 3.32 -4.52
CA LYS A 90 -13.43 3.13 -3.29
C LYS A 90 -14.36 1.93 -3.37
N ASP A 91 -14.83 1.58 -4.56
CA ASP A 91 -15.74 0.45 -4.80
C ASP A 91 -15.01 -0.88 -5.02
N SER A 92 -13.67 -0.87 -5.03
CA SER A 92 -12.89 -2.08 -5.23
C SER A 92 -13.04 -3.05 -4.05
N PRO A 93 -13.25 -4.36 -4.30
CA PRO A 93 -13.28 -5.37 -3.24
C PRO A 93 -11.93 -5.47 -2.49
N LEU A 94 -10.83 -4.99 -3.10
CA LEU A 94 -9.52 -4.87 -2.47
C LEU A 94 -9.56 -4.07 -1.16
N ASN A 95 -10.44 -3.07 -1.04
CA ASN A 95 -10.55 -2.25 0.17
C ASN A 95 -10.96 -3.06 1.40
N ALA A 96 -11.79 -4.10 1.23
CA ALA A 96 -12.16 -5.01 2.31
C ALA A 96 -11.00 -5.96 2.70
N TRP A 97 -10.12 -6.25 1.75
CA TRP A 97 -8.98 -7.16 1.92
C TRP A 97 -7.77 -6.49 2.56
N LEU A 98 -7.68 -5.16 2.52
CA LEU A 98 -6.42 -4.47 2.78
C LEU A 98 -6.43 -3.63 4.07
N TYR A 99 -7.59 -3.39 4.71
CA TYR A 99 -7.63 -2.93 6.11
C TYR A 99 -8.98 -3.10 6.82
N LEU A 100 -8.94 -3.49 8.10
CA LEU A 100 -10.08 -3.77 8.99
C LEU A 100 -10.76 -2.53 9.62
N LYS A 101 -10.49 -1.30 9.14
CA LYS A 101 -11.29 -0.14 9.57
C LYS A 101 -12.29 0.23 8.48
N PRO A 102 -13.56 -0.20 8.61
CA PRO A 102 -14.59 0.26 7.72
C PRO A 102 -14.77 1.77 7.93
N LYS A 103 -14.87 2.53 6.84
CA LYS A 103 -15.47 3.88 6.80
C LYS A 103 -14.64 5.08 7.29
N ASN A 104 -13.36 5.19 6.92
CA ASN A 104 -12.78 6.54 6.81
C ASN A 104 -12.90 7.03 5.37
N TYR A 105 -14.04 7.68 5.06
CA TYR A 105 -14.30 8.32 3.76
C TYR A 105 -13.19 9.27 3.33
N TRP A 106 -12.41 9.75 4.29
CA TRP A 106 -11.36 10.75 4.09
C TRP A 106 -9.95 10.16 3.87
N SER A 107 -9.77 8.83 3.96
CA SER A 107 -8.48 8.20 3.65
C SER A 107 -8.48 7.55 2.27
N SER A 108 -7.41 7.73 1.51
CA SER A 108 -7.19 7.02 0.24
C SER A 108 -6.22 5.87 0.42
N ASN A 109 -6.43 4.84 -0.38
CA ASN A 109 -5.70 3.59 -0.33
C ASN A 109 -4.86 3.47 -1.60
N TYR A 110 -3.60 3.07 -1.46
CA TYR A 110 -2.65 3.02 -2.56
C TYR A 110 -1.89 1.70 -2.57
N ILE A 111 -1.66 1.18 -3.78
CA ILE A 111 -0.72 0.11 -4.06
C ILE A 111 0.53 0.77 -4.62
N ILE A 112 1.67 0.54 -3.98
CA ILE A 112 2.96 1.10 -4.39
C ILE A 112 3.90 -0.04 -4.67
N GLU A 113 4.44 -0.08 -5.88
CA GLU A 113 5.32 -1.14 -6.36
C GLU A 113 6.73 -0.60 -6.63
N PHE A 114 7.73 -1.39 -6.27
CA PHE A 114 9.14 -1.14 -6.55
C PHE A 114 9.75 -2.34 -7.25
N ASP A 115 10.61 -2.09 -8.23
CA ASP A 115 11.38 -3.13 -8.91
C ASP A 115 12.34 -3.77 -7.88
N LYS A 116 12.19 -5.08 -7.67
CA LYS A 116 12.43 -5.85 -6.43
C LYS A 116 13.88 -5.93 -5.93
N SER A 117 14.58 -4.81 -5.78
CA SER A 117 16.04 -4.76 -5.60
C SER A 117 16.49 -4.11 -4.29
N CYS A 118 16.02 -4.64 -3.15
CA CYS A 118 16.63 -4.34 -1.86
C CYS A 118 17.26 -5.62 -1.28
N ASP A 119 18.57 -5.76 -1.48
CA ASP A 119 19.39 -6.85 -0.89
C ASP A 119 19.69 -6.61 0.60
N SER A 120 18.79 -5.92 1.32
CA SER A 120 18.98 -5.50 2.71
C SER A 120 18.03 -6.26 3.62
N ASP A 121 18.52 -6.63 4.81
CA ASP A 121 17.72 -7.20 5.90
C ASP A 121 16.67 -6.22 6.47
N THR A 122 16.74 -4.94 6.06
CA THR A 122 15.78 -3.91 6.45
C THR A 122 15.36 -3.08 5.24
N ILE A 123 14.05 -2.90 5.08
CA ILE A 123 13.46 -2.04 4.05
C ILE A 123 12.87 -0.82 4.73
N ASP A 124 13.41 0.37 4.41
CA ASP A 124 12.90 1.64 4.92
C ASP A 124 12.02 2.29 3.83
N PHE A 125 10.70 2.29 4.03
CA PHE A 125 9.74 2.98 3.18
C PHE A 125 9.56 4.41 3.67
N ASN A 126 9.72 5.39 2.78
CA ASN A 126 9.72 6.80 3.13
C ASN A 126 8.68 7.57 2.30
N MET A 127 7.99 8.50 2.95
CA MET A 127 7.20 9.55 2.30
C MET A 127 7.72 10.89 2.78
N ALA A 128 8.35 11.66 1.90
CA ALA A 128 8.97 12.94 2.24
C ALA A 128 8.31 14.10 1.50
N SER A 129 8.30 15.27 2.12
CA SER A 129 7.84 16.54 1.56
C SER A 129 8.77 17.67 1.99
N ILE A 130 8.54 18.89 1.48
CA ILE A 130 9.29 20.08 1.88
C ILE A 130 9.14 20.45 3.37
N ILE A 131 8.13 19.92 4.08
CA ILE A 131 7.85 20.25 5.48
C ILE A 131 8.02 19.07 6.45
N GLY A 132 8.43 17.90 5.98
CA GLY A 132 8.68 16.73 6.84
C GLY A 132 8.65 15.39 6.12
N SER A 133 9.01 14.33 6.85
CA SER A 133 9.02 12.94 6.39
C SER A 133 8.20 12.01 7.29
N LEU A 134 7.79 10.88 6.71
CA LEU A 134 7.14 9.75 7.37
C LEU A 134 7.92 8.50 6.98
N ASP A 135 8.53 7.86 7.99
CA ASP A 135 9.50 6.80 7.77
C ASP A 135 9.00 5.49 8.42
N PHE A 136 8.97 4.40 7.64
CA PHE A 136 8.44 3.10 8.04
C PHE A 136 9.47 2.03 7.81
N LYS A 137 9.85 1.31 8.87
CA LYS A 137 10.89 0.28 8.82
C LYS A 137 10.27 -1.11 8.86
N PHE A 138 10.68 -1.95 7.91
CA PHE A 138 10.27 -3.36 7.81
C PHE A 138 11.51 -4.25 7.91
N ARG A 139 11.37 -5.37 8.64
CA ARG A 139 12.37 -6.43 8.82
C ARG A 139 11.85 -7.72 8.22
#